data_AF-X1SE18-F1
#
_entry.id   AF-X1SE18-F1
#
_cell.length_a   1.000
_cell.length_b   1.000
_cell.length_c   1.000
_cell.angle_alpha   90.00
_cell.angle_beta   90.00
_cell.angle_gamma   90.00
#
_symmetry.space_group_name_H-M   'P 1'
#
loop_
_entity.id
_entity.type
_entity.pdbx_description
1 polymer ?
#
loop_
_entity_poly.entity_id
_entity_poly.type
_entity_poly.pdbx_seq_one_letter_code
_entity_poly.pdbx_strand_id
1 'polypeptide(L)'
;MTEFNLTNECSVPYIDGEISPSFREYGAKRGRIGLFAIHGGGIEIGTEQIVRYCAERTRCSVYVFSGRKKIRNSSLRISSVKFALLNRPFFSNILAYVETIVAVHGHNQNDRNVYIGGRNTELKGKIAGALEKTLPGYRVVKYPHEIPNLMKGDYPNNFVNLSPEGGVQLELPRALREAKKTAGWRRHEWSLLYGDST
;
A
#
# COMPACT_ATOMS: atom_id res chain seq x y z
N MET A 1 -18.33 20.76 -10.86
CA MET A 1 -17.37 20.46 -9.79
C MET A 1 -18.12 19.72 -8.72
N THR A 2 -17.94 18.41 -8.62
CA THR A 2 -18.67 17.59 -7.64
C THR A 2 -17.87 17.59 -6.34
N GLU A 3 -18.40 18.23 -5.30
CA GLU A 3 -17.83 18.17 -3.96
C GLU A 3 -17.84 16.72 -3.48
N PHE A 4 -16.65 16.15 -3.28
CA PHE A 4 -16.51 14.88 -2.58
C PHE A 4 -16.83 15.13 -1.10
N ASN A 5 -18.02 14.70 -0.69
CA ASN A 5 -18.49 14.82 0.68
C ASN A 5 -17.60 13.92 1.59
N LEU A 6 -16.66 14.54 2.31
CA LEU A 6 -15.64 13.90 3.16
C LEU A 6 -16.18 13.37 4.50
N THR A 7 -17.50 13.28 4.69
CA THR A 7 -18.13 13.07 6.00
C THR A 7 -18.61 11.65 6.29
N ASN A 8 -18.45 10.70 5.37
CA ASN A 8 -18.78 9.30 5.64
C ASN A 8 -17.51 8.50 5.94
N GLU A 9 -16.96 8.68 7.14
CA GLU A 9 -15.97 7.74 7.69
C GLU A 9 -16.52 6.31 7.59
N CYS A 10 -15.69 5.38 7.12
CA CYS A 10 -16.14 4.02 6.89
C CYS A 10 -16.37 3.33 8.25
N SER A 11 -17.62 2.98 8.55
CA SER A 11 -18.04 2.42 9.85
C SER A 11 -17.46 1.03 10.18
N VAL A 12 -16.78 0.38 9.24
CA VAL A 12 -16.11 -0.91 9.48
C VAL A 12 -14.72 -0.64 10.05
N PRO A 13 -14.47 -0.92 11.34
CA PRO A 13 -13.18 -0.70 11.96
C PRO A 13 -12.12 -1.67 11.40
N TYR A 14 -10.85 -1.29 11.52
CA TYR A 14 -9.77 -2.25 11.33
C TYR A 14 -9.78 -3.26 12.47
N ILE A 15 -9.64 -4.53 12.12
CA ILE A 15 -9.47 -5.63 13.05
C ILE A 15 -8.03 -6.14 12.99
N ASP A 16 -7.56 -6.62 14.13
CA ASP A 16 -6.24 -7.20 14.24
C ASP A 16 -6.21 -8.65 13.76
N GLY A 17 -5.13 -8.99 13.06
CA GLY A 17 -4.68 -10.35 12.85
C GLY A 17 -3.67 -10.73 13.93
N GLU A 18 -2.46 -11.12 13.50
CA GLU A 18 -1.37 -11.40 14.42
C GLU A 18 -0.71 -10.13 14.97
N ILE A 19 -0.46 -10.11 16.29
CA ILE A 19 0.27 -9.04 16.96
C ILE A 19 1.49 -9.63 17.68
N SER A 20 2.65 -9.01 17.50
CA SER A 20 3.87 -9.32 18.25
C SER A 20 4.60 -8.04 18.65
N PRO A 21 5.63 -8.12 19.51
CA PRO A 21 6.48 -6.96 19.80
C PRO A 21 7.20 -6.40 18.56
N SER A 22 7.38 -7.22 17.51
CA SER A 22 8.13 -6.82 16.31
C SER A 22 7.25 -6.35 15.16
N PHE A 23 5.99 -6.77 15.09
CA PHE A 23 5.08 -6.41 14.01
C PHE A 23 3.61 -6.48 14.43
N ARG A 24 2.76 -5.82 13.64
CA ARG A 24 1.30 -5.90 13.75
C ARG A 24 0.72 -6.17 12.37
N GLU A 25 -0.10 -7.19 12.27
CA GLU A 25 -0.95 -7.46 11.11
C GLU A 25 -2.38 -7.01 11.42
N TYR A 26 -2.99 -6.27 10.50
CA TYR A 26 -4.37 -5.78 10.66
C TYR A 26 -4.99 -5.38 9.32
N GLY A 27 -6.31 -5.19 9.31
CA GLY A 27 -7.03 -4.87 8.07
C GLY A 27 -8.54 -4.84 8.25
N ALA A 28 -9.25 -4.67 7.14
CA ALA A 28 -10.71 -4.70 7.12
C ALA A 28 -11.20 -5.18 5.75
N LYS A 29 -12.29 -5.97 5.75
CA LYS A 29 -13.04 -6.31 4.54
C LYS A 29 -14.13 -5.26 4.34
N ARG A 30 -14.06 -4.53 3.23
CA ARG A 30 -14.97 -3.45 2.83
C ARG A 30 -15.39 -3.69 1.38
N GLY A 31 -14.92 -2.89 0.41
CA GLY A 31 -15.12 -3.13 -1.02
C GLY A 31 -14.26 -4.27 -1.59
N ARG A 32 -14.50 -4.61 -2.86
CA ARG A 32 -13.79 -5.70 -3.59
C ARG A 32 -12.39 -5.34 -4.08
N ILE A 33 -11.99 -4.07 -4.02
CA ILE A 33 -10.60 -3.66 -4.25
C ILE A 33 -9.85 -3.72 -2.91
N GLY A 34 -8.72 -4.43 -2.87
CA GLY A 34 -7.82 -4.49 -1.73
C GLY A 34 -6.65 -3.52 -1.85
N LEU A 35 -6.44 -2.66 -0.84
CA LEU A 35 -5.24 -1.85 -0.69
C LEU A 35 -4.29 -2.51 0.30
N PHE A 36 -3.13 -2.98 -0.18
CA PHE A 36 -2.26 -3.86 0.59
C PHE A 36 -0.90 -3.19 0.84
N ALA A 37 -0.42 -3.20 2.08
CA ALA A 37 0.95 -2.84 2.44
C ALA A 37 1.58 -3.96 3.27
N ILE A 38 2.24 -4.91 2.60
CA ILE A 38 2.96 -6.00 3.29
C ILE A 38 4.28 -5.54 3.92
N HIS A 39 4.72 -4.33 3.60
CA HIS A 39 5.91 -3.66 4.15
C HIS A 39 5.53 -2.36 4.88
N GLY A 40 4.44 -2.41 5.65
CA GLY A 40 3.97 -1.29 6.46
C GLY A 40 4.89 -0.92 7.63
N GLY A 41 4.51 0.12 8.36
CA GLY A 41 5.22 0.60 9.54
C GLY A 41 6.65 1.03 9.22
N GLY A 42 7.60 0.52 10.00
CA GLY A 42 9.01 0.84 9.83
C GLY A 42 9.71 0.11 8.68
N ILE A 43 9.05 -0.83 7.97
CA ILE A 43 9.70 -1.63 6.91
C ILE A 43 9.95 -0.74 5.69
N GLU A 44 8.88 -0.20 5.10
CA GLU A 44 8.91 0.82 4.04
C GLU A 44 8.04 2.00 4.49
N ILE A 45 8.67 2.94 5.21
CA ILE A 45 8.00 4.07 5.88
C ILE A 45 7.00 4.79 4.96
N GLY A 46 5.78 5.00 5.43
CA GLY A 46 4.72 5.74 4.73
C GLY A 46 3.72 4.88 3.95
N THR A 47 4.06 3.62 3.60
CA THR A 47 3.17 2.73 2.83
C THR A 47 1.87 2.42 3.58
N GLU A 48 1.97 2.10 4.87
CA GLU A 48 0.84 1.88 5.77
C GLU A 48 -0.13 3.07 5.80
N GLN A 49 0.42 4.29 5.93
CA GLN A 49 -0.39 5.50 6.01
C GLN A 49 -1.07 5.83 4.69
N ILE A 50 -0.38 5.61 3.56
CA ILE A 50 -0.96 5.80 2.23
C ILE A 50 -2.14 4.85 2.03
N VAL A 51 -1.95 3.55 2.33
CA VAL A 51 -3.02 2.54 2.22
C VAL A 51 -4.23 2.92 3.07
N ARG A 52 -4.02 3.28 4.34
CA ARG A 52 -5.12 3.70 5.24
C ARG A 52 -5.82 4.95 4.74
N TYR A 53 -5.07 5.98 4.37
CA TYR A 53 -5.62 7.25 3.89
C TYR A 53 -6.50 7.05 2.63
N CYS A 54 -6.04 6.23 1.70
CA CYS A 54 -6.78 5.87 0.50
C CYS A 54 -8.03 5.05 0.85
N ALA A 55 -7.91 4.06 1.73
CA ALA A 55 -9.02 3.19 2.11
C ALA A 55 -10.19 3.94 2.75
N GLU A 56 -9.92 4.92 3.61
CA GLU A 56 -10.97 5.73 4.22
C GLU A 56 -11.76 6.56 3.19
N ARG A 57 -11.14 6.93 2.07
CA ARG A 57 -11.78 7.72 1.00
C ARG A 57 -12.42 6.90 -0.11
N THR A 58 -12.04 5.63 -0.22
CA THR A 58 -12.44 4.75 -1.32
C THR A 58 -13.29 3.57 -0.85
N ARG A 59 -13.37 3.34 0.46
CA ARG A 59 -14.00 2.16 1.07
C ARG A 59 -13.41 0.84 0.57
N CYS A 60 -12.17 0.86 0.06
CA CYS A 60 -11.44 -0.36 -0.29
C CYS A 60 -11.17 -1.21 0.95
N SER A 61 -11.10 -2.53 0.74
CA SER A 61 -10.56 -3.45 1.76
C SER A 61 -9.09 -3.13 2.01
N VAL A 62 -8.61 -3.42 3.21
CA VAL A 62 -7.23 -3.12 3.62
C VAL A 62 -6.57 -4.33 4.21
N TYR A 63 -5.31 -4.53 3.86
CA TYR A 63 -4.41 -5.41 4.58
C TYR A 63 -3.07 -4.70 4.83
N VAL A 64 -2.59 -4.75 6.06
CA VAL A 64 -1.29 -4.20 6.45
C VAL A 64 -0.53 -5.20 7.29
N PHE A 65 0.72 -5.48 6.90
CA PHE A 65 1.73 -6.07 7.76
C PHE A 65 2.74 -4.98 8.13
N SER A 66 2.77 -4.57 9.39
CA SER A 66 3.48 -3.38 9.84
C SER A 66 4.62 -3.72 10.79
N GLY A 67 5.85 -3.35 10.44
CA GLY A 67 7.00 -3.48 11.34
C GLY A 67 6.93 -2.47 12.50
N ARG A 68 7.03 -2.97 13.73
CA ARG A 68 6.91 -2.22 14.99
C ARG A 68 8.19 -2.20 15.83
N LYS A 69 9.31 -2.72 15.31
CA LYS A 69 10.60 -2.68 16.02
C LYS A 69 11.06 -1.23 16.19
N LYS A 70 11.76 -0.92 17.29
CA LYS A 70 12.38 0.41 17.48
C LYS A 70 13.41 0.75 16.39
N ILE A 71 14.18 -0.24 15.97
CA ILE A 71 15.21 -0.13 14.93
C ILE A 71 15.22 -1.36 14.03
N ARG A 72 15.84 -1.25 12.85
CA ARG A 72 16.11 -2.37 11.92
C ARG A 72 14.84 -3.11 11.47
N ASN A 73 13.74 -2.39 11.23
CA ASN A 73 12.52 -2.98 10.66
C ASN A 73 12.73 -3.60 9.27
N SER A 74 13.75 -3.18 8.52
CA SER A 74 14.13 -3.81 7.24
C SER A 74 14.45 -5.31 7.36
N SER A 75 14.78 -5.80 8.56
CA SER A 75 14.95 -7.24 8.84
C SER A 75 13.64 -8.04 8.72
N LEU A 76 12.48 -7.38 8.75
CA LEU A 76 11.16 -7.99 8.58
C LEU A 76 10.71 -8.01 7.12
N ARG A 77 11.51 -7.48 6.18
CA ARG A 77 11.14 -7.42 4.77
C ARG A 77 11.17 -8.82 4.16
N ILE A 78 10.03 -9.26 3.63
CA ILE A 78 9.86 -10.56 2.98
C ILE A 78 9.36 -10.28 1.56
N SER A 79 10.00 -10.80 0.53
CA SER A 79 9.57 -10.54 -0.85
C SER A 79 8.11 -10.94 -1.07
N SER A 80 7.40 -10.23 -1.93
CA SER A 80 5.97 -10.44 -2.18
C SER A 80 5.60 -11.89 -2.56
N VAL A 81 6.48 -12.57 -3.32
CA VAL A 81 6.34 -13.99 -3.67
C VAL A 81 6.48 -14.89 -2.44
N LYS A 82 7.45 -14.63 -1.56
CA LYS A 82 7.63 -15.42 -0.33
C LYS A 82 6.53 -15.13 0.68
N PHE A 83 6.06 -13.88 0.75
CA PHE A 83 4.99 -13.48 1.65
C PHE A 83 3.70 -14.25 1.36
N ALA A 84 3.37 -14.43 0.07
CA ALA A 84 2.21 -15.20 -0.38
C ALA A 84 2.21 -16.67 0.07
N LEU A 85 3.39 -17.23 0.37
CA LEU A 85 3.55 -18.63 0.79
C LEU A 85 3.50 -18.80 2.32
N LEU A 86 3.51 -17.72 3.08
CA LEU A 86 3.44 -17.80 4.53
C LEU A 86 2.03 -18.22 4.96
N ASN A 87 1.94 -19.11 5.95
CA ASN A 87 0.66 -19.43 6.58
C ASN A 87 0.20 -18.23 7.43
N ARG A 88 -0.52 -17.30 6.81
CA ARG A 88 -1.12 -16.12 7.44
C ARG A 88 -2.63 -16.15 7.22
N PRO A 89 -3.42 -16.72 8.16
CA PRO A 89 -4.86 -16.86 8.00
C PRO A 89 -5.58 -15.53 7.78
N PHE A 90 -5.15 -14.46 8.47
CA PHE A 90 -5.74 -13.13 8.35
C PHE A 90 -5.53 -12.53 6.95
N PHE A 91 -4.29 -12.55 6.46
CA PHE A 91 -3.95 -12.19 5.09
C PHE A 91 -4.77 -12.97 4.07
N SER A 92 -4.81 -14.30 4.22
CA SER A 92 -5.53 -15.20 3.30
C SER A 92 -7.03 -14.91 3.29
N ASN A 93 -7.61 -14.56 4.45
CA ASN A 93 -9.03 -14.21 4.55
C ASN A 93 -9.39 -12.94 3.77
N ILE A 94 -8.54 -11.91 3.81
CA ILE A 94 -8.77 -10.67 3.06
C ILE A 94 -8.46 -10.89 1.58
N LEU A 95 -7.37 -11.60 1.27
CA LEU A 95 -7.00 -11.95 -0.10
C LEU A 95 -8.14 -12.70 -0.83
N ALA A 96 -8.76 -13.66 -0.17
CA ALA A 96 -9.89 -14.42 -0.72
C ALA A 96 -11.18 -13.59 -0.86
N TYR A 97 -11.26 -12.41 -0.24
CA TYR A 97 -12.43 -11.55 -0.29
C TYR A 97 -12.40 -10.54 -1.45
N VAL A 98 -11.21 -10.15 -1.91
CA VAL A 98 -11.01 -9.10 -2.91
C VAL A 98 -10.90 -9.68 -4.32
N GLU A 99 -11.32 -8.90 -5.32
CA GLU A 99 -11.29 -9.27 -6.74
C GLU A 99 -10.05 -8.70 -7.45
N THR A 100 -9.55 -7.55 -6.98
CA THR A 100 -8.33 -6.87 -7.44
C THR A 100 -7.52 -6.34 -6.25
N ILE A 101 -6.19 -6.35 -6.35
CA ILE A 101 -5.28 -5.76 -5.36
C ILE A 101 -4.51 -4.57 -5.94
N VAL A 102 -4.38 -3.50 -5.15
CA VAL A 102 -3.35 -2.47 -5.32
C VAL A 102 -2.38 -2.58 -4.15
N ALA A 103 -1.18 -3.07 -4.41
CA ALA A 103 -0.11 -3.18 -3.44
C ALA A 103 0.73 -1.90 -3.41
N VAL A 104 0.99 -1.35 -2.22
CA VAL A 104 1.81 -0.15 -2.02
C VAL A 104 3.11 -0.53 -1.32
N HIS A 105 4.21 -0.31 -2.03
CA HIS A 105 5.58 -0.54 -1.61
C HIS A 105 6.41 0.74 -1.68
N GLY A 106 7.60 0.70 -1.09
CA GLY A 106 8.60 1.74 -1.17
C GLY A 106 9.94 1.23 -1.68
N HIS A 107 10.59 2.02 -2.54
CA HIS A 107 11.97 1.76 -2.97
C HIS A 107 12.94 2.85 -2.51
N ASN A 108 14.24 2.51 -2.60
CA ASN A 108 15.38 3.36 -2.26
C ASN A 108 16.26 3.67 -3.49
N GLN A 109 15.72 3.54 -4.71
CA GLN A 109 16.44 3.99 -5.90
C GLN A 109 16.74 5.49 -5.79
N ASN A 110 17.90 5.91 -6.29
CA ASN A 110 18.27 7.33 -6.32
C ASN A 110 17.64 8.04 -7.53
N ASP A 111 16.31 8.00 -7.60
CA ASP A 111 15.50 8.63 -8.63
C ASP A 111 14.20 9.16 -8.03
N ARG A 112 13.41 9.85 -8.86
CA ARG A 112 12.04 10.30 -8.53
C ARG A 112 11.01 9.54 -9.35
N ASN A 113 11.25 8.25 -9.57
CA ASN A 113 10.35 7.41 -10.35
C ASN A 113 9.30 6.78 -9.43
N VAL A 114 8.05 6.76 -9.87
CA VAL A 114 7.01 5.88 -9.33
C VAL A 114 6.88 4.73 -10.30
N TYR A 115 7.29 3.52 -9.88
CA TYR A 115 7.16 2.35 -10.73
C TYR A 115 5.80 1.69 -10.54
N ILE A 116 5.11 1.38 -11.64
CA ILE A 116 3.77 0.78 -11.63
C ILE A 116 3.81 -0.56 -12.36
N GLY A 117 3.84 -1.62 -11.57
CA GLY A 117 3.89 -3.01 -11.99
C GLY A 117 2.55 -3.73 -11.89
N GLY A 118 2.59 -5.07 -11.86
CA GLY A 118 1.40 -5.92 -11.75
C GLY A 118 0.82 -6.37 -13.09
N ARG A 119 -0.08 -7.35 -13.06
CA ARG A 119 -0.69 -7.96 -14.26
C ARG A 119 -2.00 -7.31 -14.71
N ASN A 120 -2.64 -6.49 -13.87
CA ASN A 120 -3.85 -5.77 -14.26
C ASN A 120 -3.48 -4.51 -15.07
N THR A 121 -3.43 -4.64 -16.40
CA THR A 121 -2.98 -3.58 -17.33
C THR A 121 -3.96 -2.42 -17.42
N GLU A 122 -5.27 -2.68 -17.34
CA GLU A 122 -6.29 -1.65 -17.38
C GLU A 122 -6.21 -0.74 -16.14
N LEU A 123 -6.19 -1.32 -14.94
CA LEU A 123 -6.10 -0.55 -13.70
C LEU A 123 -4.74 0.17 -13.59
N LYS A 124 -3.65 -0.47 -14.05
CA LYS A 124 -2.33 0.16 -14.17
C LYS A 124 -2.40 1.45 -14.99
N GLY A 125 -3.08 1.42 -16.14
CA GLY A 125 -3.28 2.59 -17.00
C GLY A 125 -4.04 3.72 -16.29
N LYS A 126 -5.15 3.39 -15.62
CA LYS A 126 -5.96 4.36 -14.86
C LYS A 126 -5.17 5.01 -13.73
N ILE A 127 -4.47 4.21 -12.91
CA ILE A 127 -3.67 4.71 -11.80
C ILE A 127 -2.51 5.56 -12.32
N ALA A 128 -1.81 5.11 -13.37
CA ALA A 128 -0.71 5.87 -13.95
C ALA A 128 -1.17 7.26 -14.44
N GLY A 129 -2.27 7.33 -15.21
CA GLY A 129 -2.79 8.59 -15.71
C GLY A 129 -3.27 9.54 -14.61
N ALA A 130 -3.76 9.01 -13.48
CA ALA A 130 -4.08 9.83 -12.31
C ALA A 130 -2.81 10.38 -11.65
N LEU A 131 -1.82 9.52 -11.40
CA LEU A 131 -0.56 9.90 -10.74
C LEU A 131 0.24 10.90 -11.56
N GLU A 132 0.33 10.73 -12.88
CA GLU A 132 0.99 11.66 -13.80
C GLU A 132 0.43 13.08 -13.68
N LYS A 133 -0.89 13.22 -13.47
CA LYS A 133 -1.56 14.52 -13.30
C LYS A 133 -1.33 15.13 -11.91
N THR A 134 -1.22 14.31 -10.88
CA THR A 134 -1.20 14.77 -9.48
C THR A 134 0.18 14.89 -8.85
N LEU A 135 1.22 14.31 -9.48
CA LEU A 135 2.59 14.27 -8.94
C LEU A 135 3.57 15.03 -9.86
N PRO A 136 3.43 16.36 -10.00
CA PRO A 136 4.42 17.14 -10.73
C PRO A 136 5.81 16.95 -10.10
N GLY A 137 6.81 16.69 -10.93
CA GLY A 137 8.20 16.45 -10.50
C GLY A 137 8.53 14.99 -10.16
N TYR A 138 7.60 14.06 -10.35
CA TYR A 138 7.85 12.61 -10.34
C TYR A 138 7.58 12.01 -11.71
N ARG A 139 8.39 11.03 -12.11
CA ARG A 139 8.19 10.29 -13.36
C ARG A 139 7.40 9.02 -13.06
N VAL A 140 6.26 8.84 -13.71
CA VAL A 140 5.51 7.59 -13.62
C VAL A 140 6.02 6.60 -14.67
N VAL A 141 6.56 5.46 -14.22
CA VAL A 141 7.17 4.45 -15.07
C VAL A 141 6.29 3.19 -15.04
N LYS A 142 5.56 2.94 -16.14
CA LYS A 142 4.58 1.85 -16.26
C LYS A 142 4.92 0.79 -17.30
N TYR A 143 5.93 1.04 -18.13
CA TYR A 143 6.37 0.10 -19.15
C TYR A 143 7.33 -0.93 -18.55
N PRO A 144 7.05 -2.25 -18.66
CA PRO A 144 7.82 -3.27 -17.96
C PRO A 144 9.34 -3.24 -18.22
N HIS A 145 9.79 -2.88 -19.42
CA HIS A 145 11.21 -2.83 -19.75
C HIS A 145 11.98 -1.70 -19.04
N GLU A 146 11.28 -0.70 -18.50
CA GLU A 146 11.86 0.42 -17.75
C GLU A 146 11.76 0.24 -16.23
N ILE A 147 11.03 -0.78 -15.77
CA ILE A 147 10.85 -1.08 -14.35
C ILE A 147 11.96 -2.05 -13.92
N PRO A 148 12.71 -1.76 -12.83
CA PRO A 148 13.69 -2.69 -12.28
C PRO A 148 13.09 -4.08 -12.06
N ASN A 149 13.82 -5.15 -12.40
CA ASN A 149 13.28 -6.52 -12.40
C ASN A 149 12.58 -6.94 -11.10
N LEU A 150 13.10 -6.51 -9.94
CA LEU A 150 12.52 -6.85 -8.63
C LEU A 150 11.26 -6.03 -8.27
N MET A 151 10.89 -5.04 -9.09
CA MET A 151 9.82 -4.06 -8.86
C MET A 151 8.67 -4.18 -9.86
N LYS A 152 8.77 -5.10 -10.84
CA LYS A 152 7.76 -5.30 -11.89
C LYS A 152 6.43 -5.83 -11.37
N GLY A 153 6.46 -6.59 -10.27
CA GLY A 153 5.26 -7.19 -9.68
C GLY A 153 4.50 -8.14 -10.64
N ASP A 154 5.14 -8.66 -11.68
CA ASP A 154 4.50 -9.42 -12.77
C ASP A 154 4.56 -10.95 -12.60
N TYR A 155 5.34 -11.44 -11.63
CA TYR A 155 5.37 -12.86 -11.28
C TYR A 155 3.96 -13.39 -10.94
N PRO A 156 3.51 -14.50 -11.55
CA PRO A 156 2.18 -15.06 -11.31
C PRO A 156 1.89 -15.41 -9.84
N ASN A 157 2.93 -15.79 -9.09
CA ASN A 157 2.85 -16.14 -7.67
C ASN A 157 3.15 -14.98 -6.71
N ASN A 158 3.29 -13.75 -7.21
CA ASN A 158 3.30 -12.56 -6.37
C ASN A 158 1.88 -12.33 -5.83
N PHE A 159 1.72 -12.06 -4.53
CA PHE A 159 0.40 -11.89 -3.93
C PHE A 159 -0.50 -10.89 -4.65
N VAL A 160 0.07 -9.83 -5.21
CA VAL A 160 -0.68 -8.79 -5.94
C VAL A 160 -1.43 -9.37 -7.15
N ASN A 161 -1.01 -10.53 -7.66
CA ASN A 161 -1.61 -11.20 -8.83
C ASN A 161 -2.43 -12.44 -8.46
N LEU A 162 -2.64 -12.74 -7.18
CA LEU A 162 -3.40 -13.93 -6.75
C LEU A 162 -4.91 -13.71 -6.73
N SER A 163 -5.37 -12.46 -6.74
CA SER A 163 -6.78 -12.11 -6.90
C SER A 163 -7.27 -12.39 -8.33
N PRO A 164 -8.57 -12.68 -8.53
CA PRO A 164 -9.13 -13.07 -9.83
C PRO A 164 -8.78 -12.15 -11.02
N GLU A 165 -8.79 -10.84 -10.82
CA GLU A 165 -8.53 -9.85 -11.88
C GLU A 165 -7.04 -9.44 -11.94
N GLY A 166 -6.18 -10.13 -11.19
CA GLY A 166 -4.81 -9.70 -10.93
C GLY A 166 -4.75 -8.41 -10.12
N GLY A 167 -3.62 -7.71 -10.19
CA GLY A 167 -3.47 -6.46 -9.46
C GLY A 167 -2.38 -5.54 -9.99
N VAL A 168 -2.18 -4.44 -9.25
CA VAL A 168 -1.22 -3.38 -9.55
C VAL A 168 -0.25 -3.23 -8.38
N GLN A 169 1.04 -3.20 -8.69
CA GLN A 169 2.09 -2.93 -7.70
C GLN A 169 2.58 -1.50 -7.87
N LEU A 170 2.51 -0.71 -6.80
CA LEU A 170 3.08 0.64 -6.73
C LEU A 170 4.37 0.59 -5.93
N GLU A 171 5.46 1.04 -6.52
CA GLU A 171 6.74 1.23 -5.85
C GLU A 171 7.00 2.73 -5.77
N LEU A 172 6.97 3.28 -4.54
CA LEU A 172 7.05 4.71 -4.31
C LEU A 172 8.45 5.12 -3.81
N PRO A 173 9.05 6.19 -4.36
CA PRO A 173 10.36 6.64 -3.92
C PRO A 173 10.24 7.25 -2.52
N ARG A 174 11.32 7.16 -1.74
CA ARG A 174 11.33 7.66 -0.36
C ARG A 174 10.89 9.12 -0.25
N ALA A 175 11.37 9.98 -1.16
CA ALA A 175 11.00 11.39 -1.19
C ALA A 175 9.48 11.61 -1.28
N LEU A 176 8.77 10.78 -2.07
CA LEU A 176 7.31 10.89 -2.21
C LEU A 176 6.58 10.43 -0.95
N ARG A 177 7.03 9.32 -0.34
CA ARG A 177 6.43 8.77 0.88
C ARG A 177 6.64 9.68 2.09
N GLU A 178 7.77 10.39 2.14
CA GLU A 178 8.14 11.29 3.23
C GLU A 178 7.78 12.77 2.99
N ALA A 179 7.30 13.15 1.80
CA ALA A 179 6.96 14.54 1.47
C ALA A 179 5.96 15.21 2.44
N LYS A 180 5.24 14.42 3.25
CA LYS A 180 4.35 14.93 4.30
C LYS A 180 5.06 15.38 5.58
N LYS A 181 6.38 15.14 5.74
CA LYS A 181 7.15 15.70 6.87
C LYS A 181 7.42 17.21 6.72
N THR A 182 7.29 17.77 5.51
CA THR A 182 7.66 19.17 5.22
C THR A 182 6.47 20.09 4.87
N ALA A 183 5.25 19.57 4.75
CA ALA A 183 4.11 20.29 4.16
C ALA A 183 2.98 20.69 5.15
N GLY A 184 3.27 20.88 6.44
CA GLY A 184 2.38 21.63 7.36
C GLY A 184 0.94 21.11 7.51
N TRP A 185 0.72 19.79 7.54
CA TRP A 185 -0.60 19.22 7.84
C TRP A 185 -1.02 19.47 9.29
N ARG A 186 -2.30 19.84 9.51
CA ARG A 186 -2.85 20.18 10.84
C ARG A 186 -2.87 18.95 11.75
N ARG A 187 -2.56 19.16 13.04
CA ARG A 187 -2.46 18.16 14.12
C ARG A 187 -3.62 17.12 14.18
N HIS A 188 -4.82 17.46 13.74
CA HIS A 188 -5.99 16.57 13.80
C HIS A 188 -5.98 15.42 12.78
N GLU A 189 -5.29 15.55 11.65
CA GLU A 189 -5.17 14.46 10.68
C GLU A 189 -4.10 13.43 11.09
N TRP A 190 -3.24 13.80 12.05
CA TRP A 190 -2.21 12.93 12.62
C TRP A 190 -2.77 11.94 13.64
N SER A 191 -3.69 12.34 14.52
CA SER A 191 -4.30 11.45 15.51
C SER A 191 -5.12 10.33 14.87
N LEU A 192 -5.83 10.63 13.78
CA LEU A 192 -6.59 9.65 12.99
C LEU A 192 -5.70 8.59 12.29
N LEU A 193 -4.45 8.92 12.00
CA LEU A 193 -3.51 8.03 11.29
C LEU A 193 -2.54 7.29 12.21
N TYR A 194 -2.18 7.87 13.36
CA TYR A 194 -1.13 7.33 14.22
C TYR A 194 -1.61 6.89 15.61
N GLY A 195 -2.83 7.24 16.01
CA GLY A 195 -3.25 7.15 17.41
C GLY A 195 -2.46 8.15 18.26
N ASP A 196 -3.07 8.67 19.33
CA ASP A 196 -2.37 9.54 20.26
C ASP A 196 -1.26 8.74 20.97
N SER A 197 -0.05 8.78 20.41
CA SER A 197 1.15 8.43 21.14
C SER A 197 1.64 9.69 21.84
N THR A 198 1.31 9.80 23.13
CA THR A 198 2.03 10.66 24.09
C THR A 198 3.52 10.40 24.05
#